data_AF-A0A259HHI3-F1
#
_entry.id   AF-A0A259HHI3-F1
#
_cell.length_a   1.000
_cell.length_b   1.000
_cell.length_c   1.000
_cell.angle_alpha   90.00
_cell.angle_beta   90.00
_cell.angle_gamma   90.00
#
_symmetry.space_group_name_H-M   'P 1'
#
loop_
_entity.id
_entity.type
_entity.pdbx_description
1 polymer ?
#
loop_
_entity_poly.entity_id
_entity_poly.type
_entity_poly.pdbx_seq_one_letter_code
_entity_poly.pdbx_strand_id
1 'polypeptide(L)'
;MAADIFLKLTNIKGESKDDKHKGEIDIDNFSWGLQNGGDWATGGGGGAGKVSFNDMSIQKRCDLSTPSLMQACAKGEHIGDGVLTVRKAGGN
;
A
#
# COMPACT_ATOMS: atom_id res chain seq x y z
N MET A 1 8.95 15.97 -11.48
CA MET A 1 8.38 14.78 -12.15
C MET A 1 7.99 13.81 -11.04
N ALA A 2 6.70 13.50 -10.90
CA ALA A 2 6.20 12.64 -9.83
C ALA A 2 6.55 11.17 -10.12
N ALA A 3 6.72 10.34 -9.09
CA ALA A 3 6.86 8.90 -9.27
C ALA A 3 5.51 8.31 -9.69
N ASP A 4 5.53 7.27 -10.51
CA ASP A 4 4.32 6.48 -10.82
C ASP A 4 4.18 5.41 -9.74
N ILE A 5 2.97 5.28 -9.18
CA ILE A 5 2.68 4.29 -8.14
C ILE A 5 1.48 3.45 -8.61
N PHE A 6 1.65 2.14 -8.62
CA PHE A 6 0.64 1.18 -9.05
C PHE A 6 0.31 0.22 -7.92
N LEU A 7 -0.96 -0.10 -7.75
CA LEU A 7 -1.44 -1.07 -6.79
C LEU A 7 -2.22 -2.18 -7.51
N LYS A 8 -1.69 -3.39 -7.43
CA LYS A 8 -2.36 -4.62 -7.87
C LYS A 8 -3.01 -5.29 -6.67
N LEU A 9 -4.28 -5.64 -6.79
CA LEU A 9 -5.03 -6.37 -5.76
C LEU A 9 -5.71 -7.59 -6.38
N THR A 10 -5.77 -8.69 -5.63
CA THR A 10 -6.45 -9.91 -6.08
C THR A 10 -7.94 -9.62 -6.33
N ASN A 11 -8.41 -9.98 -7.52
CA ASN A 11 -9.80 -9.81 -7.98
C ASN A 11 -10.33 -8.36 -8.02
N ILE A 12 -9.47 -7.35 -7.95
CA ILE A 12 -9.85 -5.94 -8.08
C ILE A 12 -9.09 -5.34 -9.27
N LYS A 13 -9.83 -4.77 -10.23
CA LYS A 13 -9.28 -4.12 -11.41
C LYS A 13 -9.36 -2.60 -11.25
N GLY A 14 -8.26 -1.92 -11.54
CA GLY A 14 -8.21 -0.47 -11.68
C GLY A 14 -8.27 -0.02 -13.14
N GLU A 15 -7.89 1.23 -13.37
CA GLU A 15 -7.95 1.88 -14.69
C GLU A 15 -6.58 2.23 -15.29
N SER A 16 -5.48 1.72 -14.71
CA SER A 16 -4.15 2.08 -15.18
C SER A 16 -3.94 1.67 -16.64
N LYS A 17 -3.38 2.60 -17.42
CA LYS A 17 -3.09 2.45 -18.85
C LYS A 17 -1.60 2.20 -19.13
N ASP A 18 -0.80 2.06 -18.10
CA ASP A 18 0.62 1.75 -18.24
C ASP A 18 0.82 0.39 -18.92
N ASP A 19 1.84 0.28 -19.78
CA ASP A 19 2.08 -0.93 -20.56
C ASP A 19 2.44 -2.15 -19.68
N LYS A 20 3.13 -1.93 -18.56
CA LYS A 20 3.56 -2.99 -17.63
C LYS A 20 2.57 -3.20 -16.48
N HIS A 21 1.78 -2.18 -16.15
CA HIS A 21 0.83 -2.18 -15.03
C HIS A 21 -0.65 -2.03 -15.47
N LYS A 22 -0.98 -2.50 -16.68
CA LYS A 22 -2.31 -2.33 -17.28
C LYS A 22 -3.43 -2.95 -16.42
N GLY A 23 -4.43 -2.14 -16.07
CA GLY A 23 -5.56 -2.56 -15.26
C GLY A 23 -5.27 -2.69 -13.76
N GLU A 24 -4.09 -2.27 -13.31
CA GLU A 24 -3.82 -1.99 -11.90
C GLU A 24 -4.43 -0.65 -11.49
N ILE A 25 -4.40 -0.37 -10.20
CA ILE A 25 -4.94 0.86 -9.62
C ILE A 25 -3.84 1.92 -9.60
N ASP A 26 -4.11 3.09 -10.19
CA ASP A 26 -3.19 4.23 -10.08
C ASP A 26 -3.30 4.88 -8.70
N ILE A 27 -2.15 5.05 -8.04
CA ILE A 27 -2.04 5.61 -6.70
C ILE A 27 -1.34 6.97 -6.77
N ASP A 28 -1.91 7.97 -6.10
CA ASP A 28 -1.31 9.31 -6.00
C ASP A 28 -0.24 9.36 -4.90
N ASN A 29 -0.50 8.71 -3.76
CA ASN A 29 0.39 8.69 -2.61
C ASN A 29 0.10 7.49 -1.70
N PHE A 30 1.09 7.07 -0.92
CA PHE A 30 0.91 6.10 0.15
C PHE A 30 1.77 6.45 1.38
N SER A 31 1.34 5.99 2.55
CA SER A 31 2.14 6.00 3.76
C SER A 31 2.07 4.63 4.44
N TRP A 32 3.21 4.16 4.92
CA TRP A 32 3.32 2.93 5.69
C TRP A 32 4.38 3.13 6.76
N GLY A 33 4.06 2.71 7.99
CA GLY A 33 4.88 2.99 9.16
C GLY A 33 5.03 1.75 10.04
N LEU A 34 6.19 1.66 10.68
CA LEU A 34 6.48 0.65 11.67
C LEU A 34 7.04 1.33 12.91
N GLN A 35 6.70 0.82 14.07
CA GLN A 35 7.21 1.31 15.35
C GLN A 35 7.80 0.16 16.14
N ASN A 36 9.05 0.30 16.57
CA ASN A 36 9.64 -0.58 17.57
C ASN A 36 9.46 0.05 18.96
N GLY A 37 8.80 -0.67 19.86
CA GLY A 37 8.59 -0.23 21.26
C GLY A 37 9.76 -0.50 22.19
N GLY A 38 10.95 -0.81 21.67
CA GLY A 38 12.14 -1.05 22.49
C GLY A 38 12.59 0.20 23.24
N ASP A 39 12.73 0.09 24.56
CA ASP A 39 13.25 1.17 25.40
C ASP A 39 14.79 1.10 25.44
N TRP A 40 15.44 2.22 25.10
CA TRP A 40 16.90 2.37 25.13
C TRP A 40 17.41 3.08 26.38
N ALA A 41 16.53 3.52 27.29
CA ALA A 41 16.88 4.29 28.47
C ALA A 41 17.38 3.43 29.66
N THR A 42 17.16 2.12 29.65
CA THR A 42 17.66 1.20 30.68
C THR A 42 18.75 0.29 30.13
N GLY A 43 19.98 0.44 30.64
CA GLY A 43 21.20 -0.11 30.05
C GLY A 43 21.38 -1.64 30.10
N GLY A 44 22.35 -2.13 29.31
CA GLY A 44 22.97 -3.46 29.38
C GLY A 44 22.61 -4.44 28.26
N GLY A 45 21.41 -4.35 27.70
CA GLY A 45 20.93 -5.21 26.62
C GLY A 45 19.67 -4.62 26.03
N GLY A 46 19.82 -3.81 24.97
CA GLY A 46 18.76 -2.95 24.46
C GLY A 46 17.49 -3.71 24.05
N GLY A 47 16.40 -3.40 24.75
CA GLY A 47 15.03 -3.39 24.26
C GLY A 47 14.56 -4.65 23.51
N ALA A 48 14.06 -5.63 24.25
CA ALA A 48 13.17 -6.67 23.71
C ALA A 48 11.80 -6.07 23.33
N GLY A 49 11.77 -5.25 22.27
CA GLY A 49 10.56 -4.70 21.68
C GLY A 49 10.04 -5.59 20.56
N LYS A 50 8.72 -5.80 20.49
CA LYS A 50 8.07 -6.35 19.29
C LYS A 50 7.73 -5.18 18.37
N VAL A 51 8.07 -5.30 17.09
CA VAL A 51 7.69 -4.30 16.09
C VAL A 51 6.17 -4.33 15.87
N SER A 52 5.54 -3.17 15.89
CA SER A 52 4.15 -2.99 15.47
C SER A 52 4.14 -2.39 14.06
N PHE A 53 3.39 -3.02 13.17
CA PHE A 53 3.14 -2.52 11.82
C PHE A 53 1.84 -1.73 11.85
N ASN A 54 1.89 -0.49 11.38
CA ASN A 54 0.69 0.30 11.16
C ASN A 54 0.06 -0.05 9.81
N ASP A 55 -1.23 0.21 9.68
CA ASP A 55 -1.95 0.07 8.42
C ASP A 55 -1.33 0.95 7.34
N MET A 56 -1.32 0.44 6.11
CA MET A 56 -0.91 1.22 4.95
C MET A 56 -2.07 2.13 4.52
N SER A 57 -1.82 3.44 4.51
CA SER A 57 -2.79 4.42 4.02
C SER A 57 -2.46 4.78 2.58
N ILE A 58 -3.46 4.73 1.70
CA ILE A 58 -3.29 4.93 0.27
C ILE A 58 -4.26 6.01 -0.20
N GLN A 59 -3.76 6.95 -1.01
CA GLN A 59 -4.56 7.96 -1.68
C GLN A 59 -4.62 7.64 -3.17
N LYS A 60 -5.84 7.52 -3.70
CA LYS A 60 -6.10 7.27 -5.11
C LYS A 60 -7.27 8.11 -5.59
N ARG A 61 -7.36 8.31 -6.90
CA ARG A 61 -8.55 8.87 -7.53
C ARG A 61 -9.70 7.86 -7.57
N CYS A 62 -10.91 8.36 -7.75
CA CYS A 62 -12.04 7.48 -7.98
C CYS A 62 -11.90 6.84 -9.37
N ASP A 63 -11.88 5.51 -9.42
CA ASP A 63 -11.78 4.70 -10.64
C ASP A 63 -12.68 3.44 -10.50
N LEU A 64 -12.63 2.55 -11.48
CA LEU A 64 -13.34 1.26 -11.49
C LEU A 64 -13.14 0.41 -10.22
N SER A 65 -12.00 0.52 -9.53
CA SER A 65 -11.73 -0.26 -8.32
C SER A 65 -12.46 0.24 -7.07
N THR A 66 -12.90 1.51 -7.07
CA THR A 66 -13.50 2.15 -5.87
C THR A 66 -14.72 1.39 -5.33
N PRO A 67 -15.73 1.02 -6.14
CA PRO A 67 -16.90 0.30 -5.64
C PRO A 67 -16.54 -1.09 -5.08
N SER A 68 -15.61 -1.80 -5.72
CA SER A 68 -15.14 -3.11 -5.26
C SER A 68 -14.40 -3.02 -3.93
N LEU A 69 -13.54 -2.01 -3.76
CA LEU A 69 -12.84 -1.74 -2.50
C LEU A 69 -13.81 -1.39 -1.37
N MET A 70 -14.77 -0.51 -1.64
CA MET A 70 -15.81 -0.13 -0.67
C MET A 70 -16.69 -1.31 -0.30
N GLN A 71 -17.03 -2.17 -1.27
CA GLN A 71 -17.81 -3.37 -1.01
C GLN A 71 -17.03 -4.40 -0.18
N ALA A 72 -15.75 -4.64 -0.49
CA ALA A 72 -14.91 -5.54 0.30
C ALA A 72 -14.77 -5.03 1.74
N CYS A 73 -14.58 -3.71 1.93
CA CYS A 73 -14.55 -3.09 3.24
C CYS A 73 -15.88 -3.25 3.99
N ALA A 74 -17.02 -2.98 3.35
CA ALA A 74 -18.33 -3.11 3.95
C ALA A 74 -18.69 -4.56 4.34
N LYS A 75 -18.17 -5.55 3.60
CA LYS A 75 -18.35 -6.97 3.90
C LYS A 75 -17.33 -7.54 4.89
N GLY A 76 -16.24 -6.82 5.16
CA GLY A 76 -15.08 -7.38 5.87
C GLY A 76 -14.40 -8.51 5.10
N GLU A 77 -14.46 -8.49 3.76
CA GLU A 77 -13.89 -9.52 2.91
C GLU A 77 -12.38 -9.33 2.78
N HIS A 78 -11.62 -10.38 3.09
CA HIS A 78 -10.17 -10.35 2.97
C HIS A 78 -9.75 -10.41 1.49
N ILE A 79 -9.05 -9.37 1.03
CA ILE A 79 -8.41 -9.35 -0.29
C ILE A 79 -7.14 -10.18 -0.19
N GLY A 80 -7.03 -11.24 -0.99
CA GLY A 80 -5.98 -12.26 -0.87
C GLY A 80 -4.56 -11.71 -0.85
N ASP A 81 -4.14 -11.09 -1.97
CA ASP A 81 -2.78 -10.55 -2.13
C ASP A 81 -2.84 -9.14 -2.73
N GLY A 82 -1.82 -8.35 -2.42
CA GLY A 82 -1.63 -7.00 -2.94
C GLY A 82 -0.16 -6.67 -3.19
N VAL A 83 0.14 -6.01 -4.31
CA VAL A 83 1.48 -5.55 -4.66
C VAL A 83 1.43 -4.06 -4.96
N LEU A 84 2.16 -3.26 -4.18
CA LEU A 84 2.38 -1.84 -4.43
C LEU A 84 3.75 -1.65 -5.10
N THR A 85 3.74 -1.10 -6.31
CA THR A 85 4.94 -0.84 -7.12
C THR A 85 5.17 0.66 -7.21
N VAL A 86 6.39 1.11 -6.90
CA VAL A 86 6.80 2.52 -7.06
C VAL A 86 7.86 2.60 -8.15
N ARG A 87 7.57 3.33 -9.23
CA ARG A 87 8.48 3.56 -10.35
C ARG A 87 8.91 5.03 -10.35
N LYS A 88 10.22 5.26 -10.25
CA LYS A 88 10.78 6.60 -10.34
C LYS A 88 10.56 7.16 -11.76
N ALA A 89 10.25 8.44 -11.85
CA ALA A 89 10.08 9.13 -13.13
C ALA A 89 11.31 8.91 -14.05
N GLY A 90 11.05 8.41 -15.27
CA GLY A 90 12.08 8.17 -16.29
C GLY A 90 12.73 6.77 -16.28
N GLY A 91 12.34 5.88 -15.36
CA GLY A 91 12.70 4.46 -15.45
C GLY A 91 11.69 3.70 -16.31
N ASN A 92 12.15 3.06 -17.39
CA ASN A 92 11.30 2.25 -18.28
C ASN A 92 10.78 0.99 -17.61
#